data_AF-A0A2W5MZR5-F1
#
_entry.id   AF-A0A2W5MZR5-F1
#
_cell.length_a   1.000
_cell.length_b   1.000
_cell.length_c   1.000
_cell.angle_alpha   90.00
_cell.angle_beta   90.00
_cell.angle_gamma   90.00
#
_symmetry.space_group_name_H-M   'P 1'
#
loop_
_entity.id
_entity.type
_entity.pdbx_description
1 polymer ?
#
loop_
_entity_poly.entity_id
_entity_poly.type
_entity_poly.pdbx_seq_one_letter_code
_entity_poly.pdbx_strand_id
1 'polypeptide(L)'
;MKRPKKKINGKVIHSQFEQEVYDNIKALLPRGATIEYEPEKLRYVIEYDYKPDFVITFKDGRKIYIEAKGAGRQFDDNVRRKMAAVKAQHPDKDIRIIFYRDAEFGKRRKNGSKTRQSDWSSKLGFPFTIREYLKEWFD
;
A
#
# COMPACT_ATOMS: atom_id res chain seq x y z
N MET A 1 11.84 30.42 12.60
CA MET A 1 11.37 30.31 11.20
C MET A 1 11.94 29.04 10.57
N LYS A 2 11.14 28.22 9.87
CA LYS A 2 11.69 27.08 9.10
C LYS A 2 12.48 27.64 7.91
N ARG A 3 13.72 27.19 7.72
CA ARG A 3 14.53 27.57 6.56
C ARG A 3 13.79 27.22 5.26
N PRO A 4 13.81 28.08 4.23
CA PRO A 4 13.19 27.77 2.95
C PRO A 4 13.82 26.51 2.35
N LYS A 5 13.00 25.65 1.76
CA LYS A 5 13.50 24.42 1.12
C LYS A 5 14.28 24.79 -0.15
N LYS A 6 15.48 24.25 -0.29
CA LYS A 6 16.29 24.39 -1.51
C LYS A 6 15.60 23.68 -2.68
N LYS A 7 15.86 24.18 -3.89
CA LYS A 7 15.32 23.64 -5.13
C LYS A 7 16.42 23.47 -6.17
N ILE A 8 16.37 22.37 -6.93
CA ILE A 8 17.12 22.18 -8.17
C ILE A 8 16.10 22.18 -9.32
N ASN A 9 16.28 23.06 -10.30
CA ASN A 9 15.41 23.15 -11.48
C ASN A 9 13.91 23.19 -11.12
N GLY A 10 13.55 23.96 -10.09
CA GLY A 10 12.17 24.10 -9.59
C GLY A 10 11.67 22.96 -8.68
N LYS A 11 12.37 21.83 -8.62
CA LYS A 11 12.02 20.67 -7.78
C LYS A 11 12.61 20.83 -6.39
N VAL A 12 11.80 20.52 -5.38
CA VAL A 12 12.22 20.56 -3.98
C VAL A 12 13.13 19.39 -3.69
N ILE A 13 14.30 19.65 -3.12
CA ILE A 13 15.21 18.61 -2.68
C ILE A 13 14.72 18.04 -1.34
N HIS A 14 14.79 16.73 -1.18
CA HIS A 14 14.21 16.04 -0.04
C HIS A 14 15.18 15.85 1.12
N SER A 15 16.49 15.85 0.87
CA SER A 15 17.51 15.76 1.92
C SER A 15 18.73 16.66 1.68
N GLN A 16 19.47 16.96 2.75
CA GLN A 16 20.75 17.68 2.64
C GLN A 16 21.78 16.86 1.87
N PHE A 17 21.75 15.54 2.03
CA PHE A 17 22.62 14.60 1.34
C PHE A 17 22.40 14.62 -0.19
N GLU A 18 21.16 14.65 -0.66
CA GLU A 18 20.86 14.80 -2.10
C GLU A 18 21.42 16.09 -2.69
N GLN A 19 21.35 17.20 -1.95
CA GLN A 19 21.93 18.48 -2.38
C GLN A 19 23.45 18.37 -2.51
N GLU A 20 24.13 17.81 -1.50
CA GLU A 20 25.57 17.59 -1.51
C GLU A 20 26.00 16.74 -2.71
N VAL A 21 25.30 15.63 -2.96
CA VAL A 21 25.56 14.75 -4.11
C VAL A 21 25.40 15.51 -5.42
N TYR A 22 24.32 16.27 -5.59
CA TYR A 22 24.09 17.05 -6.80
C TYR A 22 25.20 18.08 -7.05
N ASP A 23 25.58 18.83 -6.02
CA ASP A 23 26.61 19.87 -6.12
C ASP A 23 27.97 19.26 -6.48
N ASN A 24 28.33 18.14 -5.84
CA ASN A 24 29.57 17.42 -6.13
C ASN A 24 29.60 16.85 -7.55
N ILE A 25 28.52 16.21 -8.02
CA ILE A 25 28.47 15.70 -9.40
C ILE A 25 28.54 16.87 -10.39
N LYS A 26 27.76 17.93 -10.18
CA LYS A 26 27.75 19.11 -11.05
C LYS A 26 29.14 19.74 -11.18
N ALA A 27 29.93 19.77 -10.11
CA ALA A 27 31.30 20.29 -10.11
C ALA A 27 32.30 19.41 -10.88
N LEU A 28 32.02 18.12 -11.03
CA LEU A 28 32.89 17.14 -11.67
C LEU A 28 32.46 16.80 -13.12
N LEU A 29 31.34 17.34 -13.61
CA LEU A 29 30.86 17.05 -14.96
C LEU A 29 31.86 17.53 -16.03
N PRO A 30 32.15 16.71 -17.05
CA PRO A 30 32.96 17.15 -18.17
C PRO A 30 32.23 18.22 -18.98
N ARG A 31 32.99 18.98 -19.77
CA ARG A 31 32.43 20.03 -20.64
C ARG A 31 31.36 19.43 -21.58
N GLY A 32 30.17 20.02 -21.55
CA GLY A 32 29.04 19.62 -22.39
C GLY A 32 28.08 18.60 -21.77
N ALA A 33 28.42 18.00 -20.62
CA ALA A 33 27.49 17.15 -19.89
C ALA A 33 26.52 17.96 -19.01
N THR A 34 25.31 17.42 -18.80
CA THR A 34 24.28 18.02 -17.94
C THR A 34 23.84 17.04 -16.86
N ILE A 35 23.35 17.57 -15.74
CA ILE A 35 22.73 16.80 -14.65
C ILE A 35 21.32 17.34 -14.41
N GLU A 36 20.38 16.44 -14.22
CA GLU A 36 19.01 16.75 -13.85
C GLU A 36 18.63 16.00 -12.58
N TYR A 37 17.90 16.66 -11.69
CA TYR A 37 17.37 16.06 -10.48
C TYR A 37 15.97 15.50 -10.74
N GLU A 38 15.76 14.20 -10.47
CA GLU A 38 14.51 13.45 -10.68
C GLU A 38 13.87 13.65 -12.08
N PRO A 39 14.62 13.53 -13.20
CA PRO A 39 14.15 13.94 -14.53
C PRO A 39 12.98 13.11 -15.06
N GLU A 40 12.98 11.80 -14.77
CA GLU A 40 12.07 10.85 -15.39
C GLU A 40 11.46 9.86 -14.39
N LYS A 41 10.44 9.12 -14.84
CA LYS A 41 9.80 8.04 -14.08
C LYS A 41 9.83 6.77 -14.91
N LEU A 42 10.64 5.81 -14.47
CA LEU A 42 10.68 4.48 -15.08
C LEU A 42 9.56 3.62 -14.50
N ARG A 43 8.63 3.17 -15.35
CA ARG A 43 7.55 2.27 -14.95
C ARG A 43 8.07 0.83 -14.90
N TYR A 44 7.67 0.08 -13.89
CA TYR A 44 8.01 -1.32 -13.73
C TYR A 44 6.83 -2.11 -13.15
N VAL A 45 6.85 -3.42 -13.34
CA VAL A 45 5.90 -4.38 -12.77
C VAL A 45 6.69 -5.33 -11.88
N ILE A 46 6.12 -5.72 -10.73
CA ILE A 46 6.65 -6.82 -9.92
C ILE A 46 5.59 -7.92 -9.85
N GLU A 47 5.99 -9.14 -10.16
CA GLU A 47 5.16 -10.34 -10.02
C GLU A 47 5.37 -10.97 -8.65
N TYR A 48 4.27 -11.38 -8.02
CA TYR A 48 4.26 -12.06 -6.72
C TYR A 48 3.08 -13.01 -6.64
N ASP A 49 3.27 -14.12 -5.94
CA ASP A 49 2.20 -15.05 -5.63
C ASP A 49 1.41 -14.60 -4.39
N TYR A 50 0.08 -14.62 -4.50
CA TYR A 50 -0.79 -14.47 -3.35
C TYR A 50 -0.93 -15.80 -2.61
N LYS A 51 -0.45 -15.84 -1.37
CA LYS A 51 -0.70 -16.95 -0.44
C LYS A 51 -1.77 -16.53 0.58
N PRO A 52 -2.99 -17.08 0.52
CA PRO A 52 -4.00 -16.86 1.56
C PRO A 52 -3.55 -17.52 2.87
N ASP A 53 -4.01 -16.99 4.01
CA ASP A 53 -3.72 -17.60 5.31
C ASP A 53 -4.46 -18.94 5.46
N PHE A 54 -5.72 -18.98 5.01
CA PHE A 54 -6.54 -20.20 5.01
C PHE A 54 -7.38 -20.33 3.73
N VAL A 55 -7.66 -21.57 3.34
CA VAL A 55 -8.56 -21.89 2.23
C VAL A 55 -9.55 -22.94 2.68
N ILE A 56 -10.83 -22.64 2.52
CA ILE A 56 -11.94 -23.55 2.77
C ILE A 56 -12.41 -24.06 1.42
N THR A 57 -12.48 -25.38 1.26
CA THR A 57 -13.02 -26.03 0.06
C THR A 57 -14.26 -26.82 0.44
N PHE A 58 -15.39 -26.47 -0.15
CA PHE A 58 -16.68 -27.12 0.09
C PHE A 58 -16.80 -28.39 -0.75
N LYS A 59 -17.76 -29.26 -0.40
CA LYS A 59 -18.01 -30.52 -1.12
C LYS A 59 -18.40 -30.31 -2.59
N ASP A 60 -19.05 -29.19 -2.89
CA ASP A 60 -19.43 -28.75 -4.24
C ASP A 60 -18.25 -28.15 -5.04
N GLY A 61 -17.04 -28.06 -4.44
CA GLY A 61 -15.83 -27.52 -5.07
C GLY A 61 -15.68 -26.00 -4.93
N ARG A 62 -16.66 -25.29 -4.38
CA ARG A 62 -16.57 -23.86 -4.08
C ARG A 62 -15.44 -23.61 -3.07
N LYS A 63 -14.79 -22.44 -3.16
CA LYS A 63 -13.69 -22.07 -2.27
C LYS A 63 -13.87 -20.69 -1.67
N ILE A 64 -13.56 -20.58 -0.38
CA ILE A 64 -13.43 -19.31 0.33
C ILE A 64 -11.99 -19.17 0.82
N TYR A 65 -11.40 -18.00 0.59
CA TYR A 65 -10.05 -17.65 1.00
C TYR A 65 -10.15 -16.69 2.18
N ILE A 66 -9.49 -17.01 3.29
CA ILE A 66 -9.50 -16.17 4.49
C ILE A 66 -8.12 -15.58 4.71
N GLU A 67 -8.09 -14.26 4.93
CA GLU A 67 -6.92 -13.54 5.43
C GLU A 67 -7.19 -13.09 6.87
N ALA A 68 -6.30 -13.44 7.80
CA ALA A 68 -6.36 -12.95 9.17
C ALA A 68 -5.42 -11.75 9.32
N LYS A 69 -5.96 -10.59 9.71
CA LYS A 69 -5.16 -9.35 9.74
C LYS A 69 -5.25 -8.57 11.04
N GLY A 70 -4.08 -8.28 11.62
CA GLY A 70 -3.93 -7.36 12.73
C GLY A 70 -3.97 -5.89 12.29
N ALA A 71 -3.45 -5.02 13.15
CA ALA A 71 -3.38 -3.58 12.92
C ALA A 71 -1.93 -3.10 12.71
N GLY A 72 -1.74 -1.80 12.47
CA GLY A 72 -0.42 -1.18 12.38
C GLY A 72 0.41 -1.78 11.24
N ARG A 73 1.59 -2.31 11.55
CA ARG A 73 2.49 -2.92 10.54
C ARG A 73 1.89 -4.13 9.83
N GLN A 74 0.95 -4.83 10.47
CA GLN A 74 0.27 -5.97 9.84
C GLN A 74 -0.79 -5.55 8.81
N PHE A 75 -1.16 -4.26 8.79
CA PHE A 75 -2.07 -3.68 7.81
C PHE A 75 -1.53 -2.33 7.35
N ASP A 76 -0.38 -2.35 6.68
CA ASP A 76 0.28 -1.17 6.13
C ASP A 76 -0.12 -0.94 4.65
N ASP A 77 0.53 0.03 4.00
CA ASP A 77 0.25 0.37 2.60
C ASP A 77 0.61 -0.78 1.64
N ASN A 78 1.63 -1.57 1.96
CA ASN A 78 2.06 -2.68 1.11
C ASN A 78 1.03 -3.81 1.15
N VAL A 79 0.53 -4.16 2.34
CA VAL A 79 -0.56 -5.13 2.49
C VAL A 79 -1.80 -4.69 1.73
N ARG A 80 -2.21 -3.42 1.87
CA ARG A 80 -3.39 -2.89 1.15
C ARG A 80 -3.21 -2.92 -0.37
N ARG A 81 -2.04 -2.52 -0.88
CA ARG A 81 -1.73 -2.56 -2.32
C ARG A 81 -1.76 -4.00 -2.85
N LYS A 82 -1.15 -4.94 -2.12
CA LYS A 82 -1.21 -6.38 -2.43
C LYS A 82 -2.65 -6.83 -2.57
N MET A 83 -3.46 -6.66 -1.53
CA MET A 83 -4.85 -7.15 -1.54
C MET A 83 -5.70 -6.48 -2.62
N ALA A 84 -5.54 -5.18 -2.85
CA ALA A 84 -6.24 -4.49 -3.94
C ALA A 84 -5.84 -5.04 -5.32
N ALA A 85 -4.56 -5.33 -5.56
CA ALA A 85 -4.08 -5.93 -6.80
C ALA A 85 -4.60 -7.35 -6.98
N VAL A 86 -4.56 -8.18 -5.94
CA VAL A 86 -5.11 -9.55 -5.94
C VAL A 86 -6.58 -9.54 -6.33
N LYS A 87 -7.39 -8.67 -5.73
CA LYS A 87 -8.81 -8.56 -6.07
C LYS A 87 -9.05 -8.07 -7.50
N ALA A 88 -8.25 -7.12 -7.97
CA ALA A 88 -8.37 -6.62 -9.34
C ALA A 88 -8.03 -7.71 -10.37
N GLN A 89 -7.06 -8.58 -10.08
CA GLN A 89 -6.60 -9.64 -10.98
C GLN A 89 -7.40 -10.94 -10.83
N HIS A 90 -8.02 -11.17 -9.69
CA HIS A 90 -8.81 -12.37 -9.38
C HIS A 90 -10.19 -12.01 -8.82
N PRO A 91 -11.03 -11.30 -9.60
CA PRO A 91 -12.33 -10.82 -9.13
C PRO A 91 -13.33 -11.95 -8.81
N ASP A 92 -13.09 -13.15 -9.32
CA ASP A 92 -13.89 -14.36 -9.10
C ASP A 92 -13.63 -15.05 -7.76
N LYS A 93 -12.53 -14.71 -7.07
CA LYS A 93 -12.16 -15.36 -5.80
C LYS A 93 -12.89 -14.71 -4.63
N ASP A 94 -13.58 -15.55 -3.84
CA ASP A 94 -14.23 -15.14 -2.60
C ASP A 94 -13.18 -15.01 -1.49
N ILE A 95 -12.54 -13.84 -1.42
CA ILE A 95 -11.55 -13.50 -0.41
C ILE A 95 -12.22 -12.68 0.69
N ARG A 96 -12.17 -13.19 1.92
CA ARG A 96 -12.75 -12.55 3.12
C ARG A 96 -11.66 -12.27 4.14
N ILE A 97 -11.87 -11.24 4.96
CA ILE A 97 -10.86 -10.78 5.92
C ILE A 97 -11.40 -10.85 7.35
N ILE A 98 -10.66 -11.48 8.26
CA ILE A 98 -10.95 -11.45 9.69
C ILE A 98 -9.97 -10.49 10.35
N PHE A 99 -10.47 -9.33 10.79
CA PHE A 99 -9.66 -8.34 11.48
C PHE A 99 -9.57 -8.62 12.97
N TYR A 100 -8.38 -8.42 13.55
CA TYR A 100 -8.19 -8.48 15.00
C TYR A 100 -8.93 -7.38 15.76
N ARG A 101 -9.10 -6.21 15.13
CA ARG A 101 -9.86 -5.05 15.62
C ARG A 101 -10.12 -4.14 14.42
N ASP A 102 -11.07 -3.22 14.50
CA ASP A 102 -11.23 -2.21 13.45
C ASP A 102 -10.31 -0.99 13.69
N ALA A 103 -9.05 -1.11 13.30
CA ALA A 103 -8.05 -0.08 13.58
C ALA A 103 -8.08 1.08 12.57
N GLU A 104 -7.74 2.26 13.06
CA GLU A 104 -7.49 3.43 12.24
C GLU A 104 -6.09 3.42 11.61
N PHE A 105 -5.98 3.88 10.36
CA PHE A 105 -4.70 4.05 9.66
C PHE A 105 -4.70 5.28 8.74
N GLY A 106 -3.52 5.59 8.22
CA GLY A 106 -3.33 6.69 7.26
C GLY A 106 -3.35 8.08 7.89
N LYS A 107 -3.36 9.10 7.02
CA LYS A 107 -3.42 10.50 7.42
C LYS A 107 -4.82 10.84 7.94
N ARG A 108 -4.86 11.74 8.93
CA ARG A 108 -6.11 12.31 9.43
C ARG A 108 -6.81 13.08 8.31
N ARG A 109 -8.11 12.86 8.14
CA ARG A 109 -8.98 13.59 7.21
C ARG A 109 -9.29 14.98 7.76
N LYS A 110 -9.84 15.86 6.92
CA LYS A 110 -10.19 17.25 7.29
C LYS A 110 -11.14 17.34 8.49
N ASN A 111 -12.05 16.37 8.61
CA ASN A 111 -13.02 16.25 9.70
C ASN A 111 -12.44 15.60 10.98
N GLY A 112 -11.12 15.36 11.04
CA GLY A 112 -10.47 14.78 12.22
C GLY A 112 -10.53 13.25 12.30
N SER A 113 -11.28 12.56 11.45
CA SER A 113 -11.31 11.09 11.46
C SER A 113 -10.14 10.48 10.66
N LYS A 114 -9.85 9.21 10.89
CA LYS A 114 -8.95 8.40 10.06
C LYS A 114 -9.75 7.31 9.35
N THR A 115 -9.17 6.75 8.30
CA THR A 115 -9.75 5.59 7.62
C THR A 115 -9.62 4.37 8.51
N ARG A 116 -10.68 3.57 8.59
CA ARG A 116 -10.71 2.30 9.32
C ARG A 116 -10.53 1.09 8.40
N GLN A 117 -10.19 -0.05 8.98
CA GLN A 117 -10.02 -1.30 8.22
C GLN A 117 -11.35 -1.74 7.60
N SER A 118 -12.44 -1.54 8.33
CA SER A 118 -13.82 -1.68 7.87
C SER A 118 -14.10 -0.78 6.66
N ASP A 119 -13.87 0.53 6.76
CA ASP A 119 -14.06 1.49 5.66
C ASP A 119 -13.37 1.04 4.38
N TRP A 120 -12.12 0.59 4.51
CA TRP A 120 -11.29 0.17 3.38
C TRP A 120 -11.81 -1.12 2.75
N SER A 121 -12.21 -2.08 3.58
CA SER A 121 -12.71 -3.38 3.12
C SER A 121 -14.06 -3.20 2.43
N SER A 122 -14.99 -2.44 3.02
CA SER A 122 -16.26 -2.07 2.41
C SER A 122 -16.06 -1.35 1.08
N LYS A 123 -15.16 -0.36 1.03
CA LYS A 123 -14.88 0.38 -0.20
C LYS A 123 -14.39 -0.51 -1.34
N LEU A 124 -13.57 -1.52 -1.04
CA LEU A 124 -13.08 -2.46 -2.04
C LEU A 124 -13.96 -3.69 -2.18
N GLY A 125 -15.04 -3.83 -1.41
CA GLY A 125 -15.98 -4.95 -1.44
C GLY A 125 -15.42 -6.25 -0.88
N PHE A 126 -14.46 -6.23 0.04
CA PHE A 126 -14.06 -7.44 0.77
C PHE A 126 -15.05 -7.71 1.90
N PRO A 127 -15.72 -8.87 1.96
CA PRO A 127 -16.43 -9.29 3.15
C PRO A 127 -15.45 -9.38 4.33
N PHE A 128 -15.84 -8.89 5.50
CA PHE A 128 -14.98 -8.91 6.67
C PHE A 128 -15.75 -9.07 7.97
N THR A 129 -15.04 -9.53 9.01
CA THR A 129 -15.50 -9.53 10.41
C THR A 129 -14.43 -8.94 11.31
N ILE A 130 -14.79 -8.65 12.56
CA ILE A 130 -13.85 -8.16 13.58
C ILE A 130 -13.87 -9.15 14.75
N ARG A 131 -12.87 -10.04 14.85
CA ARG A 131 -12.80 -11.12 15.86
C ARG A 131 -14.06 -11.99 15.98
N GLU A 132 -14.85 -12.06 14.91
CA GLU A 132 -16.06 -12.87 14.83
C GLU A 132 -15.92 -13.93 13.74
N TYR A 133 -16.48 -15.10 13.99
CA TYR A 133 -16.42 -16.26 13.10
C TYR A 133 -17.84 -16.66 12.74
N LEU A 134 -18.33 -16.07 11.65
CA LEU A 134 -19.71 -16.18 11.20
C LEU A 134 -19.96 -17.56 10.58
N LYS A 135 -20.89 -18.33 11.16
CA LYS A 135 -21.21 -19.68 10.70
C LYS A 135 -21.72 -19.67 9.25
N GLU A 136 -22.48 -18.64 8.89
CA GLU A 136 -23.01 -18.41 7.55
C GLU A 136 -21.91 -18.22 6.48
N TRP A 137 -20.64 -18.01 6.87
CA TRP A 137 -19.54 -18.06 5.92
C TRP A 137 -19.18 -19.49 5.49
N PHE A 138 -19.61 -20.48 6.26
CA PHE A 138 -19.19 -21.88 6.14
C PHE A 138 -20.35 -22.83 5.85
N ASP A 139 -21.56 -22.31 5.68
CA ASP A 139 -22.74 -23.07 5.28
C ASP A 139 -22.90 -23.15 3.75
#